data_AF-A0A846BUL9-F1
#
_entry.id   AF-A0A846BUL9-F1
#
_cell.length_a   1.000
_cell.length_b   1.000
_cell.length_c   1.000
_cell.angle_alpha   90.00
_cell.angle_beta   90.00
_cell.angle_gamma   90.00
#
_symmetry.space_group_name_H-M   'P 1'
#
loop_
_entity.id
_entity.type
_entity.pdbx_description
1 polymer ?
#
loop_
_entity_poly.entity_id
_entity_poly.type
_entity_poly.pdbx_seq_one_letter_code
_entity_poly.pdbx_strand_id
1 'polypeptide(L)' 'MIPNTSIEKRLAAVEAIIAELQKKIAYPQPANWLQQITGSFKNEPAFEEVLTYGRAIRQGDESLLEVQ' A
#
# COMPACT_ATOMS: atom_id res chain seq x y z
N MET A 1 21.79 39.01 -32.79
CA MET A 1 21.23 37.71 -32.37
C MET A 1 21.73 37.45 -30.95
N ILE A 2 20.85 37.51 -29.95
CA ILE A 2 21.24 37.33 -28.55
C ILE A 2 21.39 35.82 -28.32
N PRO A 3 22.52 35.33 -27.79
CA PRO A 3 22.71 33.89 -27.61
C PRO A 3 21.69 33.35 -26.60
N ASN A 4 20.89 32.36 -27.03
CA ASN A 4 19.90 31.67 -26.20
C ASN A 4 20.54 30.66 -25.22
N THR A 5 21.86 30.73 -25.01
CA THR A 5 22.64 29.84 -24.16
C THR A 5 22.11 29.74 -22.73
N SER A 6 21.47 30.81 -22.24
CA SER A 6 20.79 30.82 -20.94
C SER A 6 19.56 29.90 -20.90
N ILE A 7 18.80 29.84 -21.99
CA ILE A 7 17.62 28.97 -22.11
C ILE A 7 18.06 27.51 -22.24
N GLU A 8 19.03 27.23 -23.11
CA GLU A 8 19.57 25.88 -23.31
C GLU A 8 20.14 25.31 -22.01
N LYS A 9 20.88 26.12 -21.24
CA LYS A 9 21.42 25.71 -19.93
C LYS A 9 20.32 25.40 -18.91
N ARG A 10 19.24 26.20 -18.89
CA ARG A 10 18.10 25.96 -18.00
C ARG A 10 17.32 24.71 -18.42
N LEU A 11 17.17 24.48 -19.72
CA LEU A 11 16.51 23.29 -20.26
C LEU A 11 17.29 22.02 -19.91
N ALA A 12 18.61 22.02 -20.13
CA ALA A 12 19.48 20.90 -19.78
C ALA A 12 19.45 20.58 -18.28
N ALA A 13 19.37 21.60 -17.41
CA ALA A 13 19.21 21.40 -15.97
C ALA A 13 17.85 20.75 -15.62
N VAL A 14 16.77 21.17 -16.28
CA VAL A 14 15.44 20.57 -16.10
C VAL A 14 15.42 19.12 -16.57
N GLU A 15 15.99 18.83 -17.74
CA GLU A 15 16.08 17.47 -18.28
C GLU A 15 16.86 16.53 -17.35
N ALA A 16 17.99 17.00 -16.79
CA ALA A 16 18.77 16.24 -15.82
C ALA A 16 17.96 15.92 -14.54
N ILE A 17 17.23 16.90 -14.01
CA ILE A 17 16.37 16.72 -12.83
C ILE A 17 15.24 15.73 -13.13
N ILE A 18 14.60 15.83 -14.30
CA ILE A 18 13.53 14.90 -14.72
C ILE A 18 14.09 13.48 -14.85
N ALA A 19 15.26 13.32 -15.48
CA ALA A 19 15.90 12.00 -15.61
C ALA A 19 16.23 11.39 -14.24
N GLU A 20 16.66 12.20 -13.27
CA GLU A 20 16.90 11.74 -11.90
C GLU A 20 15.60 11.36 -11.18
N LEU A 21 14.54 12.16 -11.33
CA LEU A 21 13.20 11.86 -10.78
C LEU A 21 12.62 10.57 -11.36
N GLN A 22 12.73 10.37 -12.67
CA GLN A 22 12.27 9.15 -13.33
C GLN A 22 12.98 7.91 -12.78
N LYS A 23 14.30 7.97 -12.55
CA LYS A 23 15.05 6.87 -11.93
C LYS A 23 14.58 6.57 -10.50
N LYS A 24 14.22 7.59 -9.72
CA LYS A 24 13.69 7.42 -8.35
C LYS A 24 12.27 6.84 -8.34
N ILE A 25 11.44 7.18 -9.33
CA ILE A 25 10.07 6.68 -9.47
C ILE A 25 10.04 5.29 -10.09
N ALA A 26 11.03 4.93 -10.92
CA ALA A 26 11.13 3.63 -11.57
C ALA A 26 11.45 2.46 -10.60
N TYR A 27 11.70 2.74 -9.31
CA TYR A 27 11.63 1.68 -8.33
C TYR A 27 10.20 1.14 -8.31
N PRO A 28 9.97 -0.16 -8.58
CA PRO A 28 8.64 -0.73 -8.43
C PRO A 28 8.20 -0.40 -7.02
N GLN A 29 7.16 0.43 -6.89
CA GLN A 29 6.58 0.68 -5.58
C GLN A 29 6.31 -0.71 -4.99
N PRO A 30 6.78 -0.99 -3.76
CA PRO A 30 6.43 -2.25 -3.12
C PRO A 30 4.93 -2.40 -3.24
N ALA A 31 4.47 -3.54 -3.76
CA ALA A 31 3.06 -3.79 -3.99
C ALA A 31 2.27 -3.27 -2.79
N ASN A 32 1.21 -2.50 -3.01
CA ASN A 32 0.46 -1.87 -1.93
C ASN A 32 0.22 -2.91 -0.83
N TRP A 33 0.65 -2.65 0.41
CA TRP A 33 0.59 -3.64 1.49
C TRP A 33 -0.83 -4.22 1.64
N LEU A 34 -1.86 -3.42 1.35
CA LEU A 34 -3.25 -3.86 1.32
C LEU A 34 -3.50 -4.91 0.24
N GLN A 35 -2.93 -4.76 -0.95
CA GLN A 35 -3.01 -5.78 -2.00
C GLN A 35 -2.28 -7.07 -1.60
N GLN A 36 -1.22 -6.98 -0.79
CA GLN A 36 -0.49 -8.16 -0.32
C GLN A 36 -1.30 -8.96 0.72
N ILE A 37 -2.13 -8.29 1.53
CA ILE A 37 -2.91 -8.96 2.60
C ILE A 37 -4.36 -9.26 2.19
N THR A 38 -4.87 -8.65 1.13
CA THR A 38 -6.28 -8.85 0.71
C THR A 38 -6.50 -10.30 0.31
N GLY A 39 -7.43 -10.97 0.99
CA GLY A 39 -7.75 -12.38 0.74
C GLY A 39 -6.81 -13.37 1.43
N SER A 40 -5.82 -12.93 2.21
CA SER A 40 -4.93 -13.82 2.98
C SER A 40 -5.68 -14.73 3.97
N PHE A 41 -6.82 -14.27 4.48
CA PHE A 41 -7.70 -15.05 5.37
C PHE A 41 -8.83 -15.77 4.63
N LYS A 42 -8.86 -15.72 3.29
CA LYS A 42 -9.94 -16.34 2.52
C LYS A 42 -9.85 -17.87 2.66
N ASN A 43 -10.95 -18.48 3.11
CA ASN A 43 -11.06 -19.92 3.37
C ASN A 43 -10.18 -20.42 4.53
N GLU A 44 -9.67 -19.53 5.40
CA GLU A 44 -8.90 -19.94 6.56
C GLU A 44 -9.85 -20.48 7.65
N PRO A 45 -9.82 -21.78 7.99
CA PRO A 45 -10.79 -22.38 8.91
C PRO A 45 -10.73 -21.78 10.32
N ALA A 46 -9.53 -21.40 10.78
CA ALA A 46 -9.36 -20.74 12.08
C ALA A 46 -10.02 -19.35 12.12
N PHE A 47 -10.21 -18.70 10.98
CA PHE A 47 -10.84 -17.39 10.91
C PHE A 47 -12.36 -17.46 11.17
N GLU A 48 -13.01 -18.56 10.80
CA GLU A 48 -14.45 -18.78 11.07
C GLU A 48 -14.75 -18.84 12.57
N GLU A 49 -13.85 -19.42 13.36
CA GLU A 49 -13.97 -19.46 14.81
C GLU A 49 -13.89 -18.05 15.41
N VAL A 50 -12.94 -17.23 14.95
CA VAL A 50 -12.81 -15.83 15.36
C VAL A 50 -14.04 -15.01 14.98
N LEU A 51 -14.64 -15.24 13.81
CA LEU A 51 -15.89 -14.58 13.40
C LEU A 51 -17.06 -14.96 14.31
N THR A 52 -17.11 -16.23 14.74
CA THR A 52 -18.13 -16.74 15.66
C THR A 52 -18.01 -16.08 17.02
N TYR A 53 -16.81 -16.06 17.62
CA TYR A 53 -16.56 -15.33 18.88
C TYR A 53 -16.87 -13.84 18.76
N GLY A 54 -16.40 -13.18 17.69
CA GLY A 54 -16.65 -11.75 17.48
C GLY A 54 -18.14 -11.42 17.34
N ARG A 55 -18.95 -12.35 16.78
CA ARG A 55 -20.41 -12.21 16.73
C ARG A 55 -21.04 -12.35 18.11
N ALA A 56 -20.64 -13.37 18.87
CA ALA A 56 -21.13 -13.62 20.22
C ALA A 56 -20.92 -12.41 21.13
N ILE A 57 -19.70 -11.84 21.14
CA ILE A 57 -19.36 -10.65 21.93
C ILE A 57 -20.24 -9.45 21.55
N ARG A 58 -20.44 -9.18 20.25
CA ARG A 58 -21.30 -8.06 19.80
C ARG A 58 -22.78 -8.26 20.13
N GLN A 59 -23.22 -9.50 20.24
CA GLN A 59 -24.59 -9.86 20.59
C GLN A 59 -24.80 -9.98 22.11
N GLY A 60 -23.72 -9.88 22.90
CA GLY A 60 -23.77 -10.10 24.35
C GLY A 60 -24.04 -11.56 24.71
N ASP A 61 -23.72 -12.50 23.82
CA ASP A 61 -23.83 -13.93 24.08
C ASP A 61 -22.56 -14.43 24.78
N GLU A 62 -22.66 -14.55 26.10
CA GLU A 62 -21.56 -15.00 26.97
C GLU A 62 -21.39 -16.52 26.98
N SER A 63 -22.34 -17.29 26.41
CA SER A 63 -22.29 -18.77 26.42
C SER A 63 -21.06 -19.34 25.71
N LEU A 64 -20.48 -18.59 24.77
CA LEU A 64 -19.25 -18.94 24.06
C LEU A 64 -17.98 -18.49 24.81
N LEU A 65 -18.08 -17.61 25.79
CA LEU A 65 -16.96 -17.14 26.62
C LEU A 65 -16.72 -18.03 27.85
N GLU A 66 -17.72 -18.83 28.25
CA GLU A 66 -17.67 -19.72 29.41
C GLU A 66 -16.97 -21.07 29.14
N VAL A 67 -16.57 -21.37 27.90
CA VAL A 67 -16.04 -22.69 27.48
C VAL A 67 -14.52 -22.81 27.65
N GLN A 68 -13.89 -22.01 28.52
CA GLN A 68 -12.42 -21.99 28.68
C GLN A 68 -11.94 -22.53 30.04
#